data_AF-A0A1I5QXS8-F1
#
_entry.id   AF-A0A1I5QXS8-F1
#
_cell.length_a   1.000
_cell.length_b   1.000
_cell.length_c   1.000
_cell.angle_alpha   90.00
_cell.angle_beta   90.00
_cell.angle_gamma   90.00
#
_symmetry.space_group_name_H-M   'P 1'
#
loop_
_entity.id
_entity.type
_entity.pdbx_description
1 polymer ?
#
loop_
_entity_poly.entity_id
_entity_poly.type
_entity_poly.pdbx_seq_one_letter_code
_entity_poly.pdbx_strand_id
1 'polypeptide(L)'
;MSSVIRQSYEETSESISPEKLKEILAQRKWQTVEIKISQEDLEKNIKFLDDAVVLRASAEGVPLMTTTAIYGPIRPGTKVALTPGEGTGVRLIAENCQEESLIKILEELESNASRPKEGNAVTVHANWVSSKDGGALPNLDASANVFGSTGSLYVNDKAVVLPVLDVNHPDYHETLAFYGGKLLKPQEAFCLGFNQILFGMEYDTSLPDYIRNYAMSPSGGGGMFVEHHPFPHIFLPKPTVKGEVFCEAKVTLGRKAKKLLGGNDVPKFIFTTFRIPSDGSAIAIKPSAIHNDSFTNGRLAVFVANTPADTVAFRETSPFKNISVKDNEFRS
;
A
#
# COMPACT_ATOMS: atom_id res chain seq x y z
N MET A 1 -8.84 27.14 -7.68
CA MET A 1 -7.92 26.16 -7.09
C MET A 1 -7.98 24.91 -7.96
N SER A 2 -6.87 24.57 -8.59
CA SER A 2 -6.75 23.45 -9.54
C SER A 2 -6.84 22.12 -8.78
N SER A 3 -7.91 21.35 -8.98
CA SER A 3 -7.94 19.95 -8.59
C SER A 3 -7.04 19.19 -9.57
N VAL A 4 -5.82 18.88 -9.14
CA VAL A 4 -4.92 18.04 -9.94
C VAL A 4 -5.43 16.61 -9.85
N ILE A 5 -6.37 16.28 -10.75
CA ILE A 5 -6.68 14.90 -11.11
C ILE A 5 -5.51 14.47 -11.99
N ARG A 6 -4.61 13.66 -11.44
CA ARG A 6 -3.52 13.07 -12.21
C ARG A 6 -4.14 12.12 -13.23
N GLN A 7 -4.08 12.49 -14.51
CA GLN A 7 -4.16 11.50 -15.58
C GLN A 7 -2.96 10.57 -15.39
N SER A 8 -3.12 9.27 -15.69
CA SER A 8 -1.95 8.37 -15.84
C SER A 8 -0.89 9.12 -16.62
N TYR A 9 0.41 9.02 -16.27
CA TYR A 9 1.37 9.48 -17.26
C TYR A 9 1.12 8.64 -18.49
N GLU A 10 0.64 9.28 -19.56
CA GLU A 10 0.82 8.71 -20.88
C GLU A 10 2.31 8.38 -20.96
N GLU A 11 2.66 7.25 -21.58
CA GLU A 11 4.02 7.01 -22.04
C GLU A 11 4.34 8.12 -23.05
N THR A 12 4.61 9.33 -22.55
CA THR A 12 5.14 10.40 -23.35
C THR A 12 6.52 9.93 -23.70
N SER A 13 6.72 9.53 -24.94
CA SER A 13 7.96 9.06 -25.54
C SER A 13 9.12 10.06 -25.46
N GLU A 14 8.91 11.22 -24.83
CA GLU A 14 9.94 12.19 -24.52
C GLU A 14 10.85 11.64 -23.43
N SER A 15 11.97 11.07 -23.87
CA SER A 15 13.12 10.81 -23.01
C SER A 15 13.53 12.10 -22.28
N ILE A 16 13.69 11.99 -20.97
CA ILE A 16 14.19 13.10 -20.17
C ILE A 16 15.68 13.28 -20.49
N SER A 17 16.11 14.54 -20.66
CA SER A 17 17.52 14.82 -20.94
C SER A 17 18.40 14.41 -19.74
N PRO A 18 19.67 14.02 -19.97
CA PRO A 18 20.59 13.66 -18.89
C PRO A 18 20.73 14.76 -17.82
N GLU A 19 20.69 16.03 -18.23
CA GLU A 19 20.75 17.19 -17.33
C GLU A 19 19.51 17.26 -16.43
N LYS A 20 18.33 17.01 -16.99
CA LYS A 20 17.08 17.04 -16.24
C LYS A 20 16.98 15.85 -15.28
N LEU A 21 17.44 14.66 -15.69
CA LEU A 21 17.55 13.52 -14.79
C LEU A 21 18.49 13.85 -13.61
N LYS A 22 19.65 14.44 -13.89
CA LYS A 22 20.59 14.87 -12.83
C LYS A 22 19.97 15.89 -11.88
N GLU A 23 19.19 16.84 -12.39
CA GLU A 23 18.45 17.81 -11.57
C GLU A 23 17.43 17.12 -10.65
N ILE A 24 16.68 16.14 -11.16
CA ILE A 24 15.71 15.35 -10.38
C ILE A 24 16.43 14.58 -9.27
N LEU A 25 17.49 13.84 -9.61
CA LEU A 25 18.25 13.03 -8.64
C LEU A 25 19.03 13.89 -7.63
N ALA A 26 19.29 15.17 -7.94
CA ALA A 26 19.90 16.11 -7.01
C ALA A 26 18.92 16.63 -5.94
N GLN A 27 17.61 16.40 -6.08
CA GLN A 27 16.64 16.80 -5.07
C GLN A 27 16.88 16.07 -3.75
N ARG A 28 16.52 16.71 -2.62
CA ARG A 28 16.74 16.18 -1.27
C ARG A 28 16.10 14.81 -1.05
N LYS A 29 14.91 14.58 -1.59
CA LYS A 29 14.14 13.33 -1.43
C LYS A 29 14.84 12.10 -2.06
N TRP A 30 15.75 12.31 -3.01
CA TRP A 30 16.50 11.25 -3.67
C TRP A 30 17.82 10.89 -2.99
N GLN A 31 18.34 11.75 -2.11
CA GLN A 31 19.68 11.57 -1.51
C GLN A 31 19.80 10.33 -0.61
N THR A 32 18.68 9.79 -0.15
CA THR A 32 18.60 8.60 0.71
C THR A 32 18.16 7.34 -0.03
N VAL A 33 17.94 7.43 -1.35
CA VAL A 33 17.33 6.35 -2.14
C VAL A 33 18.40 5.45 -2.75
N GLU A 34 18.40 4.19 -2.35
CA GLU A 34 19.18 3.14 -3.02
C GLU A 34 18.46 2.71 -4.31
N ILE A 35 19.00 3.08 -5.46
CA ILE A 35 18.42 2.75 -6.77
C ILE A 35 18.87 1.34 -7.18
N LYS A 36 17.99 0.35 -7.04
CA LYS A 36 18.26 -1.07 -7.39
C LYS A 36 17.51 -1.50 -8.65
N ILE A 37 17.46 -0.61 -9.64
CA ILE A 37 16.92 -0.88 -10.97
C ILE A 37 17.96 -0.53 -12.02
N SER A 38 17.75 -0.96 -13.27
CA SER A 38 18.65 -0.59 -14.36
C SER A 38 18.59 0.92 -14.64
N GLN A 39 19.68 1.48 -15.18
CA GLN A 39 19.71 2.87 -15.63
C GLN A 39 18.61 3.16 -16.67
N GLU A 40 18.37 2.20 -17.56
CA GLU A 40 17.32 2.29 -18.59
C GLU A 40 15.92 2.36 -17.97
N ASP A 41 15.63 1.54 -16.95
CA ASP A 41 14.34 1.58 -16.25
C ASP A 41 14.17 2.90 -15.49
N LEU A 42 15.23 3.40 -14.86
CA LEU A 42 15.22 4.69 -14.18
C LEU A 42 14.87 5.81 -15.16
N GLU A 43 15.61 5.91 -16.27
CA GLU A 43 15.41 6.95 -17.29
C GLU A 43 14.01 6.93 -17.89
N LYS A 44 13.51 5.75 -18.26
CA LYS A 44 12.18 5.59 -18.87
C LYS A 44 11.05 5.92 -17.90
N ASN A 45 11.25 5.71 -16.60
CA ASN A 45 10.17 5.81 -15.60
C ASN A 45 10.38 6.96 -14.60
N ILE A 46 11.38 7.82 -14.77
CA ILE A 46 11.74 8.83 -13.75
C ILE A 46 10.58 9.77 -13.41
N LYS A 47 9.70 10.14 -14.35
CA LYS A 47 8.53 10.98 -14.04
C LYS A 47 7.62 10.32 -13.00
N PHE A 48 7.38 9.02 -13.17
CA PHE A 48 6.61 8.22 -12.22
C PHE A 48 7.35 8.02 -10.90
N LEU A 49 8.62 7.63 -10.98
CA LEU A 49 9.44 7.35 -9.81
C LEU A 49 9.66 8.62 -8.96
N ASP A 50 9.83 9.78 -9.57
CA ASP A 50 10.03 11.04 -8.85
C ASP A 50 8.85 11.38 -7.94
N ASP A 51 7.63 11.15 -8.40
CA ASP A 51 6.44 11.38 -7.58
C ASP A 51 6.22 10.28 -6.52
N ALA A 52 6.69 9.05 -6.78
CA ALA A 52 6.65 7.96 -5.83
C ALA A 52 7.75 8.04 -4.75
N VAL A 53 8.86 8.74 -5.03
CA VAL A 53 9.89 9.04 -4.05
C VAL A 53 9.40 10.16 -3.13
N VAL A 54 9.26 9.85 -1.84
CA VAL A 54 8.71 10.78 -0.85
C VAL A 54 9.71 11.11 0.25
N LEU A 55 9.62 12.34 0.74
CA LEU A 55 10.23 12.82 1.98
C LEU A 55 9.13 13.55 2.75
N ARG A 56 8.43 12.83 3.62
CA ARG A 56 7.38 13.37 4.49
C ARG A 56 8.02 13.79 5.80
N ALA A 57 7.67 14.98 6.28
CA ALA A 57 8.25 15.56 7.48
C ALA A 57 7.18 16.13 8.41
N SER A 58 7.52 16.28 9.70
CA SER A 58 6.70 17.03 10.65
C SER A 58 6.65 18.53 10.28
N ALA A 59 5.81 19.30 10.97
CA ALA A 59 5.75 20.76 10.81
C ALA A 59 7.12 21.44 11.11
N GLU A 60 7.93 20.84 11.96
CA GLU A 60 9.27 21.26 12.34
C GLU A 60 10.36 20.79 11.36
N GLY A 61 9.97 20.08 10.29
CA GLY A 61 10.89 19.61 9.25
C GLY A 61 11.66 18.32 9.60
N VAL A 62 11.26 17.62 10.66
CA VAL A 62 11.82 16.31 11.03
C VAL A 62 11.27 15.26 10.07
N PRO A 63 12.12 14.51 9.32
CA PRO A 63 11.64 13.41 8.48
C PRO A 63 10.82 12.41 9.31
N LEU A 64 9.70 11.94 8.76
CA LEU A 64 8.82 10.96 9.40
C LEU A 64 8.58 9.73 8.51
N MET A 65 8.64 9.90 7.20
CA MET A 65 8.66 8.80 6.24
C MET A 65 9.51 9.18 5.04
N THR A 66 10.42 8.30 4.64
CA THR A 66 11.30 8.52 3.49
C THR A 66 11.36 7.31 2.60
N THR A 67 11.45 7.52 1.29
CA THR A 67 11.86 6.45 0.38
C THR A 67 13.34 6.12 0.59
N THR A 68 13.65 4.85 0.78
CA THR A 68 15.02 4.37 1.04
C THR A 68 15.57 3.46 -0.06
N ALA A 69 14.72 2.85 -0.89
CA ALA A 69 15.15 2.03 -2.01
C ALA A 69 14.06 1.92 -3.08
N ILE A 70 14.48 1.59 -4.31
CA ILE A 70 13.60 1.23 -5.43
C ILE A 70 14.02 -0.14 -5.96
N TYR A 71 13.09 -1.08 -6.00
CA TYR A 71 13.25 -2.47 -6.39
C TYR A 71 12.52 -2.80 -7.72
N GLY A 72 12.91 -3.90 -8.34
CA GLY A 72 12.26 -4.47 -9.53
C GLY A 72 12.97 -4.13 -10.84
N PRO A 73 12.22 -3.86 -11.94
CA PRO A 73 10.76 -3.98 -12.04
C PRO A 73 10.25 -5.43 -12.10
N ILE A 74 8.99 -5.64 -11.72
CA ILE A 74 8.21 -6.82 -12.16
C ILE A 74 7.59 -6.46 -13.50
N ARG A 75 7.95 -7.17 -14.57
CA ARG A 75 7.47 -6.89 -15.93
C ARG A 75 6.27 -7.76 -16.33
N PRO A 76 5.39 -7.27 -17.22
CA PRO A 76 4.31 -8.08 -17.80
C PRO A 76 4.84 -9.37 -18.42
N GLY A 77 4.09 -10.46 -18.24
CA GLY A 77 4.43 -11.75 -18.83
C GLY A 77 5.67 -12.45 -18.24
N THR A 78 6.29 -11.93 -17.18
CA THR A 78 7.43 -12.58 -16.53
C THR A 78 7.01 -13.44 -15.33
N LYS A 79 7.77 -14.51 -15.08
CA LYS A 79 7.75 -15.22 -13.81
C LYS A 79 8.88 -14.69 -12.94
N VAL A 80 8.57 -14.25 -11.73
CA VAL A 80 9.55 -13.64 -10.82
C VAL A 80 9.47 -14.24 -9.43
N ALA A 81 10.54 -14.09 -8.65
CA ALA A 81 10.57 -14.33 -7.21
C ALA A 81 11.08 -13.06 -6.50
N LEU A 82 10.53 -12.76 -5.32
CA LEU A 82 10.99 -11.63 -4.51
C LEU A 82 12.23 -12.03 -3.73
N THR A 83 13.26 -11.18 -3.79
CA THR A 83 14.58 -11.41 -3.19
C THR A 83 15.09 -10.12 -2.52
N PRO A 84 14.43 -9.60 -1.47
CA PRO A 84 14.72 -8.28 -0.87
C PRO A 84 16.16 -8.06 -0.40
N GLY A 85 16.97 -9.12 -0.25
CA GLY A 85 18.40 -9.05 0.09
C GLY A 85 19.37 -9.14 -1.09
N GLU A 86 18.89 -9.32 -2.33
CA GLU A 86 19.72 -9.60 -3.50
C GLU A 86 19.40 -8.67 -4.66
N GLY A 87 20.44 -8.12 -5.30
CA GLY A 87 20.35 -7.40 -6.57
C GLY A 87 19.25 -6.34 -6.59
N THR A 88 18.29 -6.50 -7.50
CA THR A 88 17.15 -5.59 -7.68
C THR A 88 15.98 -5.84 -6.74
N GLY A 89 16.07 -6.80 -5.83
CA GLY A 89 14.92 -7.24 -5.01
C GLY A 89 13.93 -8.13 -5.74
N VAL A 90 14.06 -8.30 -7.06
CA VAL A 90 13.19 -9.12 -7.91
C VAL A 90 14.05 -9.96 -8.85
N ARG A 91 14.00 -11.27 -8.68
CA ARG A 91 14.72 -12.22 -9.54
C ARG A 91 13.80 -12.70 -10.66
N LEU A 92 14.21 -12.47 -11.91
CA LEU A 92 13.58 -13.09 -13.07
C LEU A 92 13.84 -14.61 -13.03
N ILE A 93 12.76 -15.39 -13.14
CA ILE A 93 12.81 -16.86 -13.19
C ILE A 93 12.61 -17.35 -14.63
N ALA A 94 11.65 -16.75 -15.35
CA ALA A 94 11.39 -17.07 -16.74
C ALA A 94 10.75 -15.89 -17.46
N GLU A 95 11.14 -15.73 -18.73
CA GLU A 95 10.40 -14.92 -19.71
C GLU A 95 9.17 -15.71 -20.20
N ASN A 96 8.09 -15.01 -20.56
CA ASN A 96 6.86 -15.59 -21.13
C ASN A 96 6.17 -16.63 -20.23
N CYS A 97 5.80 -16.25 -19.01
CA CYS A 97 5.08 -17.13 -18.11
C CYS A 97 3.76 -17.66 -18.69
N GLN A 98 3.60 -18.98 -18.66
CA GLN A 98 2.39 -19.71 -19.06
C GLN A 98 1.59 -20.27 -17.87
N GLU A 99 2.10 -20.12 -16.65
CA GLU A 99 1.40 -20.54 -15.43
C GLU A 99 0.23 -19.62 -15.12
N GLU A 100 -0.67 -20.11 -14.27
CA GLU A 100 -1.76 -19.30 -13.76
C GLU A 100 -1.24 -18.05 -13.05
N SER A 101 -1.88 -16.91 -13.32
CA SER A 101 -1.45 -15.65 -12.74
C SER A 101 -1.83 -15.52 -11.27
N LEU A 102 -0.98 -14.83 -10.52
CA LEU A 102 -1.22 -14.46 -9.13
C LEU A 102 -2.52 -13.66 -8.99
N ILE A 103 -2.81 -12.73 -9.90
CA ILE A 103 -4.10 -12.01 -9.89
C ILE A 103 -5.28 -12.99 -9.96
N LYS A 104 -5.25 -13.97 -10.88
CA LYS A 104 -6.32 -14.96 -11.01
C LYS A 104 -6.47 -15.80 -9.74
N ILE A 105 -5.34 -16.24 -9.16
CA ILE A 105 -5.33 -16.96 -7.87
C ILE A 105 -5.98 -16.13 -6.77
N LEU A 106 -5.66 -14.82 -6.68
CA LEU A 106 -6.19 -13.93 -5.65
C LEU A 106 -7.71 -13.68 -5.82
N GLU A 107 -8.18 -13.57 -7.06
CA GLU A 107 -9.62 -13.45 -7.38
C GLU A 107 -10.40 -14.72 -7.05
N GLU A 108 -9.83 -15.90 -7.33
CA GLU A 108 -10.41 -17.20 -6.98
C GLU A 108 -10.44 -17.40 -5.47
N LEU A 109 -9.38 -17.03 -4.76
CA LEU A 109 -9.34 -17.04 -3.29
C LEU A 109 -10.45 -16.15 -2.69
N GLU A 110 -10.63 -14.93 -3.19
CA GLU A 110 -11.70 -14.03 -2.72
C GLU A 110 -13.10 -14.58 -2.98
N SER A 111 -13.28 -15.22 -4.13
CA SER A 111 -14.58 -15.77 -4.55
C SER A 111 -14.99 -16.97 -3.71
N ASN A 112 -14.02 -17.78 -3.26
CA ASN A 112 -14.25 -18.98 -2.47
C ASN A 112 -14.19 -18.75 -0.95
N ALA A 113 -13.67 -17.61 -0.51
CA ALA A 113 -13.49 -17.33 0.91
C ALA A 113 -14.81 -17.00 1.64
N SER A 114 -14.94 -17.57 2.83
CA SER A 114 -16.00 -17.25 3.78
C SER A 114 -15.79 -15.88 4.42
N ARG A 115 -16.86 -15.32 4.98
CA ARG A 115 -16.74 -14.10 5.80
C ARG A 115 -15.83 -14.38 7.01
N PRO A 116 -14.97 -13.42 7.43
CA PRO A 116 -14.15 -13.60 8.61
C PRO A 116 -14.99 -13.88 9.86
N LYS A 117 -14.47 -14.74 10.75
CA LYS A 117 -15.10 -15.07 12.03
C LYS A 117 -15.13 -13.83 12.94
N GLU A 118 -16.02 -13.86 13.94
CA GLU A 118 -16.09 -12.83 14.96
C GLU A 118 -14.73 -12.65 15.66
N GLY A 119 -14.32 -11.41 15.90
CA GLY A 119 -13.00 -11.08 16.47
C GLY A 119 -11.87 -10.99 15.44
N ASN A 120 -12.02 -11.54 14.24
CA ASN A 120 -11.00 -11.46 13.19
C ASN A 120 -11.18 -10.26 12.27
N ALA A 121 -12.34 -9.58 12.33
CA ALA A 121 -12.63 -8.39 11.55
C ALA A 121 -13.56 -7.44 12.30
N VAL A 122 -13.50 -6.15 11.97
CA VAL A 122 -14.45 -5.14 12.43
C VAL A 122 -15.33 -4.67 11.27
N THR A 123 -16.64 -4.51 11.52
CA THR A 123 -17.55 -3.89 10.56
C THR A 123 -17.77 -2.43 10.94
N VAL A 124 -17.53 -1.53 10.00
CA VAL A 124 -17.58 -0.07 10.16
C VAL A 124 -18.70 0.48 9.29
N HIS A 125 -19.51 1.38 9.84
CA HIS A 125 -20.52 2.12 9.09
C HIS A 125 -19.89 3.36 8.50
N ALA A 126 -19.72 3.40 7.17
CA ALA A 126 -19.00 4.48 6.54
C ALA A 126 -19.53 4.86 5.16
N ASN A 127 -19.30 6.12 4.77
CA ASN A 127 -19.57 6.62 3.43
C ASN A 127 -18.27 6.98 2.72
N TRP A 128 -17.98 6.30 1.61
CA TRP A 128 -16.83 6.62 0.75
C TRP A 128 -17.23 7.72 -0.23
N VAL A 129 -16.60 8.87 -0.12
CA VAL A 129 -16.84 10.03 -1.00
C VAL A 129 -15.52 10.37 -1.68
N SER A 130 -15.46 10.23 -3.00
CA SER A 130 -14.25 10.54 -3.76
C SER A 130 -13.95 12.05 -3.70
N SER A 131 -12.72 12.43 -4.01
CA SER A 131 -12.34 13.84 -4.14
C SER A 131 -13.20 14.58 -5.19
N LYS A 132 -13.55 13.89 -6.28
CA LYS A 132 -14.39 14.43 -7.38
C LYS A 132 -15.84 14.66 -6.94
N ASP A 133 -16.33 13.86 -6.01
CA ASP A 133 -17.70 13.94 -5.49
C ASP A 133 -17.82 14.87 -4.27
N GLY A 134 -16.82 15.73 -4.05
CA GLY A 134 -16.82 16.70 -2.94
C GLY A 134 -16.26 16.17 -1.62
N GLY A 135 -15.61 14.99 -1.63
CA GLY A 135 -14.89 14.43 -0.47
C GLY A 135 -13.48 15.00 -0.29
N ALA A 136 -13.09 16.00 -1.08
CA ALA A 136 -11.74 16.56 -1.09
C ALA A 136 -11.34 17.15 0.26
N LEU A 137 -10.10 16.87 0.67
CA LEU A 137 -9.54 17.39 1.92
C LEU A 137 -8.78 18.70 1.68
N PRO A 138 -9.21 19.83 2.27
CA PRO A 138 -8.47 21.07 2.16
C PRO A 138 -7.17 21.00 2.97
N ASN A 139 -6.11 21.63 2.45
CA ASN A 139 -4.83 21.83 3.14
C ASN A 139 -4.01 20.55 3.45
N LEU A 140 -4.17 19.48 2.66
CA LEU A 140 -3.26 18.34 2.73
C LEU A 140 -1.87 18.73 2.22
N ASP A 141 -0.84 18.13 2.83
CA ASP A 141 0.52 18.17 2.30
C ASP A 141 0.53 17.56 0.88
N ALA A 142 1.22 18.19 -0.06
CA ALA A 142 1.31 17.72 -1.45
C ALA A 142 1.95 16.32 -1.57
N SER A 143 2.77 15.91 -0.59
CA SER A 143 3.39 14.59 -0.50
C SER A 143 2.53 13.55 0.24
N ALA A 144 1.37 13.93 0.76
CA ALA A 144 0.46 13.05 1.49
C ALA A 144 -0.13 11.94 0.61
N ASN A 145 -0.28 12.20 -0.69
CA ASN A 145 -0.77 11.22 -1.65
C ASN A 145 0.06 11.28 -2.95
N VAL A 146 0.74 10.18 -3.28
CA VAL A 146 1.55 10.05 -4.51
C VAL A 146 0.68 9.85 -5.76
N PHE A 147 -0.63 9.66 -5.60
CA PHE A 147 -1.61 9.40 -6.66
C PHE A 147 -2.53 10.59 -6.97
N GLY A 148 -2.33 11.74 -6.30
CA GLY A 148 -3.05 12.98 -6.58
C GLY A 148 -4.12 13.32 -5.53
N SER A 149 -5.38 13.42 -5.96
CA SER A 149 -6.47 13.97 -5.11
C SER A 149 -7.02 12.94 -4.12
N THR A 150 -7.17 13.34 -2.85
CA THR A 150 -7.67 12.48 -1.76
C THR A 150 -9.12 12.79 -1.40
N GLY A 151 -9.99 11.78 -1.36
CA GLY A 151 -11.37 11.85 -0.87
C GLY A 151 -11.49 11.55 0.63
N SER A 152 -12.71 11.24 1.09
CA SER A 152 -13.00 11.00 2.50
C SER A 152 -13.83 9.72 2.70
N LEU A 153 -13.41 8.89 3.65
CA LEU A 153 -14.23 7.81 4.18
C LEU A 153 -14.82 8.28 5.51
N TYR A 154 -16.07 8.75 5.49
CA TYR A 154 -16.77 9.26 6.66
C TYR A 154 -17.32 8.12 7.48
N VAL A 155 -16.78 7.93 8.67
CA VAL A 155 -17.14 6.89 9.61
C VAL A 155 -18.09 7.43 10.67
N ASN A 156 -19.16 6.69 10.93
CA ASN A 156 -20.20 7.03 11.91
C ASN A 156 -19.96 6.39 13.29
N ASP A 157 -18.71 6.04 13.57
CA ASP A 157 -18.26 5.40 14.81
C ASP A 157 -17.27 6.32 15.54
N LYS A 158 -17.39 6.41 16.87
CA LYS A 158 -16.52 7.26 17.72
C LYS A 158 -15.10 6.70 17.92
N ALA A 159 -14.93 5.41 17.66
CA ALA A 159 -13.66 4.70 17.76
C ALA A 159 -13.71 3.48 16.86
N VAL A 160 -12.60 3.18 16.19
CA VAL A 160 -12.43 1.97 15.38
C VAL A 160 -11.18 1.25 15.87
N VAL A 161 -11.37 0.02 16.33
CA VAL A 161 -10.30 -0.87 16.75
C VAL A 161 -10.18 -1.97 15.72
N LEU A 162 -9.08 -1.97 14.98
CA LEU A 162 -8.80 -2.95 13.93
C LEU A 162 -8.13 -4.18 14.57
N PRO A 163 -8.70 -5.39 14.42
CA PRO A 163 -8.04 -6.59 14.92
C PRO A 163 -6.79 -6.89 14.08
N VAL A 164 -5.70 -7.25 14.75
CA VAL A 164 -4.47 -7.73 14.11
C VAL A 164 -4.42 -9.25 14.15
N LEU A 165 -4.31 -9.87 12.99
CA LEU A 165 -4.02 -11.29 12.87
C LEU A 165 -2.53 -11.51 12.64
N ASP A 166 -1.93 -12.29 13.55
CA ASP A 166 -0.59 -12.84 13.38
C ASP A 166 -0.58 -13.99 12.37
N VAL A 167 0.57 -14.19 11.71
CA VAL A 167 0.74 -15.27 10.71
C VAL A 167 0.43 -16.66 11.25
N ASN A 168 0.61 -16.88 12.56
CA ASN A 168 0.32 -18.16 13.22
C ASN A 168 -1.15 -18.33 13.62
N HIS A 169 -2.00 -17.31 13.42
CA HIS A 169 -3.42 -17.38 13.72
C HIS A 169 -4.10 -18.41 12.79
N PRO A 170 -4.93 -19.34 13.29
CA PRO A 170 -5.50 -20.43 12.50
C PRO A 170 -6.32 -19.95 11.29
N ASP A 171 -6.97 -18.80 11.43
CA ASP A 171 -7.79 -18.20 10.37
C ASP A 171 -7.04 -17.17 9.50
N TYR A 172 -5.72 -17.01 9.66
CA TYR A 172 -4.94 -15.96 8.98
C TYR A 172 -5.13 -16.02 7.45
N HIS A 173 -4.89 -17.19 6.86
CA HIS A 173 -4.96 -17.36 5.41
C HIS A 173 -6.39 -17.29 4.86
N GLU A 174 -7.36 -17.86 5.56
CA GLU A 174 -8.78 -17.79 5.14
C GLU A 174 -9.30 -16.34 5.22
N THR A 175 -8.96 -15.62 6.29
CA THR A 175 -9.33 -14.21 6.47
C THR A 175 -8.63 -13.33 5.45
N LEU A 176 -7.36 -13.60 5.12
CA LEU A 176 -6.63 -12.88 4.07
C LEU A 176 -7.25 -13.13 2.68
N ALA A 177 -7.62 -14.37 2.39
CA ALA A 177 -8.30 -14.74 1.16
C ALA A 177 -9.64 -14.00 0.98
N PHE A 178 -10.41 -13.76 2.05
CA PHE A 178 -11.65 -12.97 2.00
C PHE A 178 -11.49 -11.58 1.39
N TYR A 179 -10.30 -10.98 1.50
CA TYR A 179 -9.95 -9.68 0.94
C TYR A 179 -9.30 -9.77 -0.45
N GLY A 180 -9.15 -10.97 -1.01
CA GLY A 180 -8.38 -11.21 -2.23
C GLY A 180 -6.87 -11.05 -2.01
N GLY A 181 -6.40 -11.47 -0.84
CA GLY A 181 -4.99 -11.49 -0.48
C GLY A 181 -4.43 -12.91 -0.38
N LYS A 182 -3.11 -13.02 -0.49
CA LYS A 182 -2.33 -14.23 -0.20
C LYS A 182 -0.99 -13.86 0.43
N LEU A 183 -0.53 -14.68 1.37
CA LEU A 183 0.85 -14.63 1.84
C LEU A 183 1.74 -15.44 0.90
N LEU A 184 2.65 -14.76 0.21
CA LEU A 184 3.71 -15.38 -0.59
C LEU A 184 4.83 -15.82 0.35
N LYS A 185 5.28 -17.06 0.19
CA LYS A 185 6.42 -17.58 0.94
C LYS A 185 7.73 -16.92 0.48
N PRO A 186 8.79 -16.94 1.29
CA PRO A 186 10.09 -16.43 0.87
C PRO A 186 10.53 -17.06 -0.45
N GLN A 187 10.87 -16.21 -1.42
CA GLN A 187 11.28 -16.60 -2.78
C GLN A 187 10.24 -17.45 -3.56
N GLU A 188 8.97 -17.46 -3.14
CA GLU A 188 7.90 -18.06 -3.94
C GLU A 188 7.84 -17.36 -5.29
N ALA A 189 7.98 -18.15 -6.36
CA ALA A 189 7.92 -17.64 -7.71
C ALA A 189 6.46 -17.55 -8.19
N PHE A 190 6.11 -16.47 -8.85
CA PHE A 190 4.76 -16.24 -9.36
C PHE A 190 4.77 -15.47 -10.67
N CYS A 191 3.66 -15.54 -11.38
CA CYS A 191 3.40 -14.77 -12.59
C CYS A 191 2.36 -13.72 -12.26
N LEU A 192 2.69 -12.43 -12.38
CA LEU A 192 1.82 -11.39 -11.82
C LEU A 192 0.44 -11.37 -12.51
N GLY A 193 0.40 -11.49 -13.83
CA GLY A 193 -0.84 -11.36 -14.62
C GLY A 193 -1.32 -9.92 -14.81
N PHE A 194 -0.50 -8.93 -14.49
CA PHE A 194 -0.76 -7.52 -14.76
C PHE A 194 -0.07 -7.08 -16.04
N ASN A 195 -0.70 -6.15 -16.78
CA ASN A 195 -0.25 -5.73 -18.10
C ASN A 195 0.69 -4.52 -18.07
N GLN A 196 1.01 -3.96 -16.91
CA GLN A 196 2.00 -2.90 -16.77
C GLN A 196 3.11 -3.31 -15.79
N ILE A 197 4.14 -2.47 -15.73
CA ILE A 197 5.31 -2.65 -14.86
C ILE A 197 4.95 -2.27 -13.42
N LEU A 198 5.44 -3.07 -12.45
CA LEU A 198 5.43 -2.72 -11.03
C LEU A 198 6.86 -2.44 -10.53
N PHE A 199 7.02 -1.34 -9.78
CA PHE A 199 8.23 -1.00 -9.05
C PHE A 199 8.00 -1.15 -7.55
N GLY A 200 8.94 -1.75 -6.83
CA GLY A 200 8.89 -1.86 -5.38
C GLY A 200 9.48 -0.60 -4.74
N MET A 201 8.66 0.23 -4.10
CA MET A 201 9.12 1.44 -3.41
C MET A 201 9.30 1.13 -1.94
N GLU A 202 10.54 1.16 -1.43
CA GLU A 202 10.81 0.98 0.00
C GLU A 202 10.61 2.28 0.74
N TYR A 203 9.70 2.27 1.70
CA TYR A 203 9.49 3.37 2.62
C TYR A 203 9.97 2.99 4.01
N ASP A 204 10.68 3.91 4.66
CA ASP A 204 11.10 3.81 6.06
C ASP A 204 10.20 4.68 6.93
N THR A 205 9.41 4.04 7.79
CA THR A 205 8.53 4.65 8.81
C THR A 205 9.02 4.37 10.23
N SER A 206 10.30 4.01 10.40
CA SER A 206 10.88 3.68 11.71
C SER A 206 10.94 4.86 12.69
N LEU A 207 10.85 6.08 12.17
CA LEU A 207 10.86 7.27 13.02
C LEU A 207 9.55 7.34 13.81
N PRO A 208 9.63 7.57 15.13
CA PRO A 208 8.47 7.57 15.98
C PRO A 208 7.46 8.62 15.52
N ASP A 209 6.20 8.35 15.80
CA ASP A 209 5.09 9.26 15.57
C ASP A 209 4.75 9.59 14.11
N TYR A 210 5.23 8.87 13.09
CA TYR A 210 4.74 9.06 11.70
C TYR A 210 3.20 9.06 11.63
N ILE A 211 2.56 8.08 12.28
CA ILE A 211 1.09 8.00 12.35
C ILE A 211 0.50 9.25 13.00
N ARG A 212 1.02 9.65 14.15
CA ARG A 212 0.43 10.71 14.97
C ARG A 212 0.71 12.10 14.41
N ASN A 213 1.96 12.37 14.04
CA ASN A 213 2.48 13.67 13.68
C ASN A 213 2.38 13.95 12.18
N TYR A 214 2.20 12.92 11.34
CA TYR A 214 1.95 13.10 9.90
C TYR A 214 0.59 12.57 9.47
N ALA A 215 0.37 11.25 9.48
CA ALA A 215 -0.82 10.65 8.85
C ALA A 215 -2.13 11.19 9.44
N MET A 216 -2.25 11.22 10.77
CA MET A 216 -3.42 11.73 11.47
C MET A 216 -3.44 13.26 11.64
N SER A 217 -2.37 13.97 11.26
CA SER A 217 -2.28 15.43 11.38
C SER A 217 -3.18 16.11 10.35
N PRO A 218 -4.06 17.07 10.72
CA PRO A 218 -4.91 17.80 9.78
C PRO A 218 -4.16 18.52 8.66
N SER A 219 -2.91 18.95 8.91
CA SER A 219 -2.04 19.63 7.94
C SER A 219 -1.02 18.69 7.27
N GLY A 220 -0.98 17.42 7.67
CA GLY A 220 -0.16 16.37 7.07
C GLY A 220 -1.03 15.48 6.17
N GLY A 221 -1.27 14.25 6.62
CA GLY A 221 -2.10 13.26 5.92
C GLY A 221 -3.62 13.43 6.09
N GLY A 222 -4.06 14.17 7.10
CA GLY A 222 -5.48 14.47 7.34
C GLY A 222 -6.36 13.27 7.72
N GLY A 223 -5.75 12.11 8.00
CA GLY A 223 -6.39 10.85 8.39
C GLY A 223 -5.56 9.63 7.96
N MET A 224 -5.98 8.44 8.40
CA MET A 224 -5.38 7.19 7.95
C MET A 224 -5.84 6.88 6.52
N PHE A 225 -4.93 6.79 5.57
CA PHE A 225 -5.29 6.59 4.16
C PHE A 225 -5.83 5.19 3.90
N VAL A 226 -7.06 5.07 3.43
CA VAL A 226 -7.60 3.81 2.93
C VAL A 226 -7.76 3.96 1.43
N GLU A 227 -7.17 3.03 0.69
CA GLU A 227 -6.88 3.21 -0.72
C GLU A 227 -7.33 1.98 -1.52
N HIS A 228 -7.69 2.17 -2.78
CA HIS A 228 -7.85 1.06 -3.73
C HIS A 228 -7.49 1.49 -5.14
N HIS A 229 -6.78 0.63 -5.88
CA HIS A 229 -6.25 0.99 -7.19
C HIS A 229 -6.43 -0.17 -8.17
N PRO A 230 -6.56 0.07 -9.48
CA PRO A 230 -6.84 -0.98 -10.47
C PRO A 230 -5.64 -1.89 -10.78
N PHE A 231 -4.62 -1.90 -9.93
CA PHE A 231 -3.42 -2.73 -10.03
C PHE A 231 -3.18 -3.48 -8.71
N PRO A 232 -2.52 -4.66 -8.74
CA PRO A 232 -2.25 -5.41 -7.51
C PRO A 232 -1.19 -4.68 -6.68
N HIS A 233 -1.17 -4.93 -5.37
CA HIS A 233 -0.05 -4.52 -4.50
C HIS A 233 0.64 -5.73 -3.93
N ILE A 234 1.95 -5.58 -3.70
CA ILE A 234 2.75 -6.53 -2.93
C ILE A 234 3.43 -5.74 -1.82
N PHE A 235 3.23 -6.17 -0.59
CA PHE A 235 3.82 -5.60 0.61
C PHE A 235 4.92 -6.54 1.09
N LEU A 236 6.17 -6.11 0.93
CA LEU A 236 7.36 -6.89 1.22
C LEU A 236 8.15 -6.19 2.35
N PRO A 237 8.03 -6.66 3.59
CA PRO A 237 8.82 -6.11 4.70
C PRO A 237 10.30 -6.35 4.46
N LYS A 238 11.14 -5.41 4.90
CA LYS A 238 12.57 -5.65 4.93
C LYS A 238 12.86 -6.83 5.88
N PRO A 239 13.52 -7.90 5.40
CA PRO A 239 13.78 -9.06 6.23
C PRO A 239 14.65 -8.72 7.44
N THR A 240 14.41 -9.44 8.53
CA THR A 240 15.32 -9.48 9.67
C THR A 240 16.66 -10.06 9.22
N VAL A 241 17.75 -9.32 9.46
CA VAL A 241 19.11 -9.78 9.14
C VAL A 241 19.91 -9.87 10.42
N LYS A 242 20.52 -11.03 10.70
CA LYS A 242 21.35 -11.27 11.90
C LYS A 242 20.65 -10.94 13.24
N GLY A 243 19.32 -11.12 13.30
CA GLY A 243 18.52 -10.88 14.51
C GLY A 243 18.07 -9.42 14.69
N GLU A 244 18.44 -8.51 13.80
CA GLU A 244 17.94 -7.13 13.82
C GLU A 244 16.57 -7.06 13.12
N VAL A 245 15.51 -6.78 13.88
CA VAL A 245 14.15 -6.58 13.35
C VAL A 245 14.07 -5.17 12.77
N PHE A 246 14.00 -5.08 11.44
CA PHE A 246 13.93 -3.80 10.73
C PHE A 246 12.51 -3.35 10.41
N CYS A 247 11.51 -4.21 10.68
CA CYS A 247 10.13 -3.95 10.31
C CYS A 247 9.15 -4.78 11.14
N GLU A 248 8.20 -4.10 11.78
CA GLU A 248 6.94 -4.67 12.20
C GLU A 248 5.87 -4.27 11.16
N ALA A 249 5.78 -5.04 10.08
CA ALA A 249 4.89 -4.74 8.97
C ALA A 249 3.44 -5.14 9.29
N LYS A 250 2.53 -4.18 9.09
CA LYS A 250 1.09 -4.36 9.26
C LYS A 250 0.34 -3.76 8.10
N VAL A 251 -0.51 -4.57 7.46
CA VAL A 251 -1.39 -4.13 6.38
C VAL A 251 -2.83 -4.37 6.78
N THR A 252 -3.63 -3.31 6.78
CA THR A 252 -5.07 -3.36 6.94
C THR A 252 -5.72 -3.56 5.57
N LEU A 253 -6.60 -4.54 5.46
CA LEU A 253 -7.41 -4.78 4.26
C LEU A 253 -8.88 -4.52 4.56
N GLY A 254 -9.59 -4.00 3.56
CA GLY A 254 -10.99 -3.64 3.62
C GLY A 254 -11.81 -4.32 2.53
N ARG A 255 -13.10 -4.52 2.79
CA ARG A 255 -14.07 -4.96 1.79
C ARG A 255 -15.42 -4.32 2.05
N LYS A 256 -16.08 -3.84 0.98
CA LYS A 256 -17.48 -3.41 1.06
C LYS A 256 -18.35 -4.62 1.43
N ALA A 257 -19.13 -4.52 2.50
CA ALA A 257 -20.11 -5.55 2.84
C ALA A 257 -21.19 -5.58 1.74
N LYS A 258 -21.57 -6.78 1.27
CA LYS A 258 -22.70 -6.91 0.32
C LYS A 258 -23.95 -6.33 0.97
N LYS A 259 -24.67 -5.46 0.24
CA LYS A 259 -25.97 -4.92 0.69
C LYS A 259 -26.92 -6.10 0.96
N LEU A 260 -27.43 -6.19 2.18
CA LEU A 260 -28.66 -6.94 2.41
C LEU A 260 -29.78 -6.13 1.75
N LEU A 261 -30.55 -6.77 0.87
CA LEU A 261 -31.64 -6.13 0.15
C LEU A 261 -32.69 -5.60 1.14
N GLY A 262 -32.95 -4.29 1.09
CA GLY A 262 -34.08 -3.64 1.79
C GLY A 262 -33.69 -2.71 2.94
N GLY A 263 -33.67 -1.40 2.68
CA GLY A 263 -33.55 -0.34 3.69
C GLY A 263 -32.61 0.81 3.29
N ASN A 264 -32.78 1.98 3.93
CA ASN A 264 -31.88 3.15 3.88
C ASN A 264 -30.54 2.87 4.60
N ASP A 265 -29.95 1.70 4.37
CA ASP A 265 -28.82 1.22 5.16
C ASP A 265 -27.53 1.92 4.71
N VAL A 266 -26.85 2.55 5.69
CA VAL A 266 -25.53 3.19 5.50
C VAL A 266 -24.54 2.13 4.99
N PRO A 267 -23.68 2.41 4.00
CA PRO A 267 -22.71 1.44 3.51
C PRO A 267 -21.83 0.91 4.66
N LYS A 268 -21.56 -0.40 4.64
CA LYS A 268 -20.74 -1.07 5.66
C LYS A 268 -19.46 -1.58 5.01
N PHE A 269 -18.36 -1.44 5.72
CA PHE A 269 -17.04 -1.94 5.33
C PHE A 269 -16.53 -2.88 6.40
N ILE A 270 -15.88 -3.97 5.99
CA ILE A 270 -15.29 -4.96 6.90
C ILE A 270 -13.78 -4.80 6.80
N PHE A 271 -13.09 -4.64 7.92
CA PHE A 271 -11.64 -4.43 7.98
C PHE A 271 -10.93 -5.43 8.91
N THR A 272 -9.73 -5.84 8.51
CA THR A 272 -8.80 -6.67 9.30
C THR A 272 -7.38 -6.19 9.04
N THR A 273 -6.54 -6.15 10.08
CA THR A 273 -5.10 -5.91 9.96
C THR A 273 -4.34 -7.22 10.01
N PHE A 274 -3.34 -7.38 9.14
CA PHE A 274 -2.49 -8.57 9.06
C PHE A 274 -1.05 -8.18 9.36
N ARG A 275 -0.42 -8.90 10.28
CA ARG A 275 1.03 -8.79 10.49
C ARG A 275 1.75 -9.66 9.46
N ILE A 276 2.72 -9.08 8.76
CA ILE A 276 3.56 -9.80 7.79
C ILE A 276 4.85 -10.25 8.48
N PRO A 277 5.25 -11.53 8.39
CA PRO A 277 6.51 -11.96 8.96
C PRO A 277 7.70 -11.35 8.18
N SER A 278 8.71 -10.88 8.92
CA SER A 278 9.94 -10.29 8.37
C SER A 278 10.98 -11.35 8.02
N ASP A 279 10.56 -12.46 7.41
CA ASP A 279 11.40 -13.61 7.00
C ASP A 279 11.64 -13.66 5.48
N GLY A 280 11.20 -12.62 4.76
CA GLY A 280 11.21 -12.57 3.30
C GLY A 280 9.87 -12.94 2.66
N SER A 281 8.85 -13.25 3.45
CA SER A 281 7.47 -13.37 2.97
C SER A 281 6.89 -12.00 2.57
N ALA A 282 5.84 -12.02 1.76
CA ALA A 282 5.12 -10.82 1.34
C ALA A 282 3.62 -11.07 1.32
N ILE A 283 2.80 -10.04 1.57
CA ILE A 283 1.37 -10.09 1.23
C ILE A 283 1.18 -9.56 -0.17
N ALA A 284 0.57 -10.35 -1.06
CA ALA A 284 0.05 -9.87 -2.33
C ALA A 284 -1.46 -9.70 -2.23
N ILE A 285 -1.98 -8.60 -2.79
CA ILE A 285 -3.42 -8.33 -2.89
C ILE A 285 -3.82 -8.07 -4.33
N LYS A 286 -5.04 -8.49 -4.68
CA LYS A 286 -5.59 -8.31 -6.02
C LYS A 286 -5.80 -6.82 -6.36
N PRO A 287 -5.97 -6.49 -7.65
CA PRO A 287 -6.47 -5.19 -8.05
C PRO A 287 -7.76 -4.81 -7.32
N SER A 288 -7.87 -3.52 -6.99
CA SER A 288 -9.01 -2.88 -6.33
C SER A 288 -9.34 -3.40 -4.93
N ALA A 289 -8.45 -4.17 -4.30
CA ALA A 289 -8.54 -4.44 -2.87
C ALA A 289 -8.35 -3.14 -2.08
N ILE A 290 -9.24 -2.91 -1.11
CA ILE A 290 -9.13 -1.76 -0.21
C ILE A 290 -8.02 -2.07 0.79
N HIS A 291 -7.08 -1.15 1.00
CA HIS A 291 -5.94 -1.39 1.88
C HIS A 291 -5.39 -0.12 2.56
N ASN A 292 -4.56 -0.33 3.58
CA ASN A 292 -3.76 0.66 4.29
C ASN A 292 -2.53 -0.03 4.88
N ASP A 293 -1.36 0.59 4.82
CA ASP A 293 -0.09 0.08 5.36
C ASP A 293 0.51 0.97 6.46
N SER A 294 -0.24 1.99 6.91
CA SER A 294 0.26 3.04 7.79
C SER A 294 0.69 2.52 9.17
N PHE A 295 0.13 1.41 9.65
CA PHE A 295 0.52 0.79 10.93
C PHE A 295 1.86 0.05 10.89
N THR A 296 2.54 0.05 9.75
CA THR A 296 3.90 -0.49 9.65
C THR A 296 4.88 0.41 10.37
N ASN A 297 5.72 -0.20 11.21
CA ASN A 297 6.85 0.46 11.84
C ASN A 297 8.15 -0.16 11.28
N GLY A 298 8.86 0.59 10.44
CA GLY A 298 10.12 0.15 9.85
C GLY A 298 10.12 0.25 8.33
N ARG A 299 10.85 -0.65 7.67
CA ARG A 299 11.03 -0.60 6.20
C ARG A 299 10.12 -1.57 5.47
N LEU A 300 9.26 -1.03 4.61
CA LEU A 300 8.31 -1.79 3.80
C LEU A 300 8.45 -1.41 2.33
N ALA A 301 8.71 -2.39 1.48
CA ALA A 301 8.60 -2.23 0.04
C ALA A 301 7.16 -2.46 -0.40
N VAL A 302 6.59 -1.47 -1.09
CA VAL A 302 5.24 -1.54 -1.69
C VAL A 302 5.38 -1.51 -3.20
N PHE A 303 4.92 -2.57 -3.87
CA PHE A 303 4.95 -2.64 -5.32
C PHE A 303 3.79 -1.86 -5.93
N VAL A 304 4.12 -0.83 -6.70
CA VAL A 304 3.17 0.12 -7.29
C VAL A 304 3.34 0.23 -8.80
N ALA A 305 2.27 0.58 -9.50
CA ALA A 305 2.26 0.82 -10.93
C ALA A 305 1.99 2.30 -11.23
N ASN A 306 2.41 2.74 -12.41
CA ASN A 306 2.05 4.04 -12.96
C ASN A 306 0.60 4.05 -13.46
N THR A 307 -0.35 3.97 -12.53
CA THR A 307 -1.78 3.98 -12.85
C THR A 307 -2.52 4.82 -11.80
N PRO A 308 -3.51 5.64 -12.20
CA PRO A 308 -4.32 6.41 -11.28
C PRO A 308 -5.01 5.54 -10.24
N ALA A 309 -5.27 6.17 -9.10
CA ALA A 309 -5.57 5.48 -7.86
C ALA A 309 -6.65 6.27 -7.10
N ASP A 310 -7.64 5.58 -6.54
CA ASP A 310 -8.63 6.22 -5.65
C ASP A 310 -8.13 6.10 -4.20
N THR A 311 -7.97 7.24 -3.55
CA THR A 311 -7.37 7.38 -2.23
C THR A 311 -8.34 8.18 -1.38
N VAL A 312 -8.74 7.66 -0.23
CA VAL A 312 -9.55 8.41 0.74
C VAL A 312 -8.89 8.38 2.11
N ALA A 313 -9.04 9.45 2.88
CA ALA A 313 -8.64 9.40 4.29
C ALA A 313 -9.81 8.89 5.15
N PHE A 314 -9.52 7.94 6.05
CA PHE A 314 -10.42 7.47 7.09
C PHE A 314 -10.65 8.58 8.11
N ARG A 315 -11.89 9.06 8.23
CA ARG A 315 -12.27 10.21 9.07
C ARG A 315 -13.61 10.00 9.77
N GLU A 316 -13.87 10.78 10.81
CA GLU A 316 -15.21 10.89 11.43
C GLU A 316 -15.93 11.98 10.64
N THR A 317 -17.23 12.10 10.86
CA THR A 317 -17.97 13.32 10.53
C THR A 317 -17.52 14.55 11.38
N SER A 318 -16.54 14.37 12.26
CA SER A 318 -15.81 15.32 13.12
C SER A 318 -14.31 14.94 13.19
N PRO A 319 -13.38 15.74 13.75
CA PRO A 319 -11.96 15.33 13.83
C PRO A 319 -11.78 14.10 14.73
N PHE A 320 -11.44 12.96 14.10
CA PHE A 320 -11.24 11.65 14.73
C PHE A 320 -10.04 11.68 15.69
N LYS A 321 -10.15 11.04 16.86
CA LYS A 321 -9.02 10.90 17.81
C LYS A 321 -8.62 9.45 18.13
N ASN A 322 -9.41 8.43 17.76
CA ASN A 322 -9.28 7.08 18.32
C ASN A 322 -9.34 5.93 17.27
N ILE A 323 -8.44 5.89 16.27
CA ILE A 323 -8.20 4.68 15.47
C ILE A 323 -6.99 3.96 16.07
N SER A 324 -7.12 2.67 16.33
CA SER A 324 -6.03 1.84 16.83
C SER A 324 -6.08 0.45 16.25
N VAL A 325 -4.95 -0.23 16.31
CA VAL A 325 -4.87 -1.68 16.10
C VAL A 325 -4.83 -2.38 17.46
N LYS A 326 -5.45 -3.55 17.55
CA LYS A 326 -5.41 -4.40 18.73
C LYS A 326 -4.92 -5.79 18.33
N ASP A 327 -3.83 -6.23 18.95
CA ASP A 327 -3.36 -7.60 18.78
C ASP A 327 -4.41 -8.58 19.28
N ASN A 328 -4.73 -9.60 18.47
CA ASN A 328 -5.53 -10.71 18.95
C ASN A 328 -4.66 -11.53 19.91
N GLU A 329 -4.91 -11.38 21.21
CA GLU A 329 -4.36 -12.27 22.23
C GLU A 329 -4.96 -13.66 22.05
N PHE A 330 -4.35 -14.46 21.18
CA PHE A 330 -4.64 -15.89 21.15
C PHE A 330 -4.10 -16.48 22.44
N ARG A 331 -5.00 -16.84 23.36
CA ARG A 331 -4.64 -17.68 24.50
C ARG A 331 -4.35 -19.07 23.93
N SER A 332 -3.06 -19.39 23.84
CA SER A 332 -2.55 -20.74 23.55
C SER A 332 -3.12 -21.78 24.52
#